data_AF-A0A2N3GZX7-F1
#
_entry.id   AF-A0A2N3GZX7-F1
#
_cell.length_a   1.000
_cell.length_b   1.000
_cell.length_c   1.000
_cell.angle_alpha   90.00
_cell.angle_beta   90.00
_cell.angle_gamma   90.00
#
_symmetry.space_group_name_H-M   'P 1'
#
loop_
_entity.id
_entity.type
_entity.pdbx_description
1 polymer ?
#
loop_
_entity_poly.entity_id
_entity_poly.type
_entity_poly.pdbx_seq_one_letter_code
_entity_poly.pdbx_strand_id
1 'polypeptide(L)'
;MRSRCLGDSMAVYQDKALERVSKGLRKYKSVAQKARANGAQESDTRMIVSSIVSDALGWDAFDHLTGEFRIKGNYADFVIRKDGKHFIIIEVKSVSTNLNDKHLYQAVSYAANQGVEWVILTNGAEWRLYRVLFNKPVEHELVFEVSLLDETMKPKDKAELMYLLTPDAQRKDELETFYQRKRALAGSNIAKLLLSESVLTRLRAEIKADSGNRVALDELGQILVDCVIRPEAQGDPVDKQLKRVQKAAKAAPRKQAAACAPVGE
;
A
#
# COMPACT_ATOMS: atom_id res chain seq x y z
N MET A 1 32.41 7.09 -27.60
CA MET A 1 31.64 5.83 -27.77
C MET A 1 31.45 5.21 -26.38
N ARG A 2 30.22 4.77 -26.06
CA ARG A 2 29.74 4.13 -24.81
C ARG A 2 29.28 5.05 -23.66
N SER A 3 28.04 5.53 -23.79
CA SER A 3 27.15 5.86 -22.66
C SER A 3 25.70 5.45 -22.97
N ARG A 4 25.49 4.30 -23.66
CA ARG A 4 24.17 3.73 -23.97
C ARG A 4 23.87 2.40 -23.27
N CYS A 5 24.80 1.80 -22.53
CA CYS A 5 24.65 0.41 -22.09
C CYS A 5 23.91 0.21 -20.76
N LEU A 6 23.84 1.23 -19.89
CA LEU A 6 23.21 1.08 -18.57
C LEU A 6 21.67 1.09 -18.68
N GLY A 7 21.07 1.99 -19.46
CA GLY A 7 19.62 2.05 -19.65
C GLY A 7 19.06 0.78 -20.31
N ASP A 8 19.68 0.35 -21.41
CA ASP A 8 19.24 -0.82 -22.18
C ASP A 8 19.41 -2.12 -21.40
N SER A 9 20.53 -2.30 -20.69
CA SER A 9 20.74 -3.49 -19.85
C SER A 9 19.77 -3.54 -18.65
N MET A 10 19.29 -2.39 -18.17
CA MET A 10 18.37 -2.30 -17.05
C MET A 10 16.93 -2.64 -17.44
N ALA A 11 16.45 -2.11 -18.58
CA ALA A 11 15.13 -2.46 -19.11
C ALA A 11 15.03 -3.97 -19.40
N VAL A 12 16.09 -4.55 -19.99
CA VAL A 12 16.18 -5.98 -20.30
C VAL A 12 16.09 -6.87 -19.06
N TYR A 13 16.59 -6.43 -17.90
CA TYR A 13 16.51 -7.19 -16.66
C TYR A 13 15.09 -7.21 -16.09
N GLN A 14 14.42 -6.06 -16.08
CA GLN A 14 13.03 -5.95 -15.64
C GLN A 14 12.11 -6.79 -16.54
N ASP A 15 12.32 -6.75 -17.86
CA ASP A 15 11.55 -7.53 -18.83
C ASP A 15 11.68 -9.04 -18.59
N LYS A 16 12.91 -9.53 -18.32
CA LYS A 16 13.14 -10.94 -18.00
C LYS A 16 12.46 -11.36 -16.70
N ALA A 17 12.52 -10.52 -15.67
CA ALA A 17 11.85 -10.78 -14.39
C ALA A 17 10.33 -10.80 -14.56
N LEU A 18 9.76 -9.83 -15.27
CA LEU A 18 8.33 -9.79 -15.59
C LEU A 18 7.88 -10.99 -16.43
N GLU A 19 8.70 -11.44 -17.38
CA GLU A 19 8.42 -12.63 -18.18
C GLU A 19 8.41 -13.90 -17.30
N ARG A 20 9.39 -14.05 -16.39
CA ARG A 20 9.46 -15.14 -15.40
C ARG A 20 8.22 -15.14 -14.51
N VAL A 21 7.87 -13.99 -13.93
CA VAL A 21 6.67 -13.83 -13.10
C VAL A 21 5.42 -14.21 -13.91
N SER A 22 5.26 -13.68 -15.11
CA SER A 22 4.11 -13.98 -15.98
C SER A 22 3.96 -15.47 -16.29
N LYS A 23 5.07 -16.16 -16.62
CA LYS A 23 5.09 -17.61 -16.84
C LYS A 23 4.74 -18.36 -15.55
N GLY A 24 5.31 -17.93 -14.42
CA GLY A 24 5.03 -18.48 -13.10
C GLY A 24 3.56 -18.37 -12.73
N LEU A 25 2.95 -17.18 -12.84
CA LEU A 25 1.53 -16.97 -12.53
C LEU A 25 0.62 -17.88 -13.39
N ARG A 26 0.94 -18.08 -14.68
CA ARG A 26 0.20 -19.04 -15.53
C ARG A 26 0.32 -20.48 -15.04
N LYS A 27 1.54 -20.94 -14.71
CA LYS A 27 1.80 -22.28 -14.15
C LYS A 27 1.01 -22.47 -12.84
N TYR A 28 1.16 -21.55 -11.91
CA TYR A 28 0.60 -21.67 -10.57
C TYR A 28 -0.89 -21.39 -10.47
N LYS A 29 -1.48 -20.68 -11.44
CA LYS A 29 -2.95 -20.62 -11.58
C LYS A 29 -3.55 -22.02 -11.69
N SER A 30 -3.02 -22.86 -12.58
CA SER A 30 -3.50 -24.24 -12.74
C SER A 30 -3.21 -25.10 -11.50
N VAL A 31 -2.09 -24.88 -10.83
CA VAL A 31 -1.76 -25.58 -9.56
C VAL A 31 -2.75 -25.20 -8.46
N ALA A 32 -3.03 -23.90 -8.28
CA ALA A 32 -3.98 -23.40 -7.30
C ALA A 32 -5.41 -23.88 -7.57
N GLN A 33 -5.83 -23.95 -8.83
CA GLN A 33 -7.14 -24.52 -9.21
C GLN A 33 -7.26 -25.99 -8.76
N LYS A 34 -6.24 -26.81 -9.03
CA LYS A 34 -6.21 -28.22 -8.63
C LYS A 34 -6.16 -28.38 -7.11
N ALA A 35 -5.31 -27.61 -6.43
CA ALA A 35 -5.19 -27.63 -4.98
C ALA A 35 -6.53 -27.30 -4.31
N ARG A 36 -7.24 -26.29 -4.82
CA ARG A 36 -8.58 -25.91 -4.33
C ARG A 36 -9.60 -27.02 -4.56
N ALA A 37 -9.62 -27.62 -5.75
CA ALA A 37 -10.52 -28.73 -6.07
C ALA A 37 -10.30 -29.96 -5.18
N ASN A 38 -9.04 -30.22 -4.81
CA ASN A 38 -8.66 -31.37 -3.98
C ASN A 38 -8.70 -31.10 -2.48
N GLY A 39 -9.07 -29.88 -2.04
CA GLY A 39 -9.11 -29.52 -0.62
C GLY A 39 -7.73 -29.58 0.06
N ALA A 40 -6.68 -29.16 -0.64
CA ALA A 40 -5.30 -29.20 -0.15
C ALA A 40 -5.15 -28.52 1.21
N GLN A 41 -4.39 -29.14 2.12
CA GLN A 41 -4.21 -28.63 3.47
C GLN A 41 -3.10 -27.54 3.52
N GLU A 42 -2.86 -27.00 4.70
CA GLU A 42 -1.89 -25.91 4.90
C GLU A 42 -0.47 -26.33 4.48
N SER A 43 -0.05 -27.56 4.81
CA SER A 43 1.25 -28.10 4.39
C SER A 43 1.42 -28.14 2.87
N ASP A 44 0.38 -28.57 2.14
CA ASP A 44 0.38 -28.58 0.68
C ASP A 44 0.45 -27.17 0.11
N THR A 45 -0.27 -26.24 0.74
CA THR A 45 -0.29 -24.84 0.33
C THR A 45 1.07 -24.17 0.57
N ARG A 46 1.77 -24.52 1.66
CA ARG A 46 3.15 -24.07 1.92
C ARG A 46 4.13 -24.54 0.84
N MET A 47 3.97 -25.75 0.31
CA MET A 47 4.77 -26.22 -0.84
C MET A 47 4.49 -25.39 -2.10
N ILE A 48 3.21 -25.07 -2.36
CA ILE A 48 2.83 -24.22 -3.51
C ILE A 48 3.41 -22.81 -3.35
N VAL A 49 3.31 -22.21 -2.16
CA VAL A 49 3.81 -20.87 -1.85
C VAL A 49 5.33 -20.80 -1.99
N SER A 50 6.07 -21.72 -1.38
CA SER A 50 7.54 -21.77 -1.52
C SER A 50 7.98 -21.95 -2.98
N SER A 51 7.24 -22.76 -3.75
CA SER A 51 7.46 -22.93 -5.18
C SER A 51 7.20 -21.64 -5.97
N ILE A 52 6.15 -20.87 -5.65
CA ILE A 52 5.88 -19.56 -6.28
C ILE A 52 7.00 -18.57 -5.95
N VAL A 53 7.40 -18.49 -4.68
CA VAL A 53 8.49 -17.61 -4.23
C VAL A 53 9.79 -17.92 -4.96
N SER A 54 10.07 -19.20 -5.21
CA SER A 54 11.29 -19.62 -5.88
C SER A 54 11.19 -19.49 -7.40
N ASP A 55 10.25 -20.18 -8.03
CA ASP A 55 10.15 -20.30 -9.49
C ASP A 55 9.66 -19.01 -10.16
N ALA A 56 8.67 -18.34 -9.57
CA ALA A 56 8.03 -17.16 -10.17
C ALA A 56 8.71 -15.88 -9.70
N LEU A 57 8.87 -15.70 -8.38
CA LEU A 57 9.45 -14.49 -7.83
C LEU A 57 10.98 -14.48 -7.91
N GLY A 58 11.63 -15.66 -8.01
CA GLY A 58 13.07 -15.76 -8.25
C GLY A 58 13.94 -15.65 -7.00
N TRP A 59 13.37 -15.86 -5.81
CA TRP A 59 14.15 -15.96 -4.57
C TRP A 59 14.73 -17.36 -4.46
N ASP A 60 16.03 -17.48 -4.19
CA ASP A 60 16.62 -18.80 -3.92
C ASP A 60 16.06 -19.38 -2.60
N ALA A 61 15.56 -20.62 -2.66
CA ALA A 61 14.89 -21.28 -1.54
C ALA A 61 15.84 -21.63 -0.38
N PHE A 62 17.13 -21.82 -0.65
CA PHE A 62 18.14 -22.19 0.35
C PHE A 62 18.79 -20.95 0.95
N ASP A 63 19.05 -19.94 0.13
CA ASP A 63 19.73 -18.72 0.57
C ASP A 63 18.75 -17.72 1.19
N HIS A 64 17.61 -17.48 0.55
CA HIS A 64 16.73 -16.37 0.89
C HIS A 64 15.50 -16.78 1.69
N LEU A 65 15.00 -18.00 1.53
CA LEU A 65 13.78 -18.45 2.21
C LEU A 65 14.10 -19.25 3.46
N THR A 66 13.71 -18.74 4.62
CA THR A 66 13.79 -19.52 5.88
C THR A 66 12.40 -19.96 6.29
N GLY A 67 12.23 -21.27 6.49
CA GLY A 67 11.07 -21.84 7.17
C GLY A 67 11.27 -21.85 8.69
N GLU A 68 10.18 -21.66 9.44
CA GLU A 68 10.08 -21.82 10.89
C GLU A 68 11.16 -21.12 11.74
N PHE A 69 10.90 -19.86 12.12
CA PHE A 69 11.66 -19.18 13.17
C PHE A 69 10.78 -18.97 14.41
N ARG A 70 11.12 -19.65 15.51
CA ARG A 70 10.41 -19.52 16.80
C ARG A 70 10.92 -18.31 17.57
N ILE A 71 10.05 -17.32 17.81
CA ILE A 71 10.28 -16.32 18.85
C ILE A 71 8.98 -16.15 19.65
N LYS A 72 9.02 -16.51 20.95
CA LYS A 72 7.93 -16.31 21.93
C LYS A 72 6.57 -16.95 21.54
N GLY A 73 6.58 -18.10 20.87
CA GLY A 73 5.39 -18.94 20.68
C GLY A 73 4.51 -18.64 19.46
N ASN A 74 4.80 -17.58 18.69
CA ASN A 74 4.14 -17.31 17.40
C ASN A 74 5.07 -17.66 16.24
N TYR A 75 4.51 -18.30 15.21
CA TYR A 75 5.24 -18.76 14.02
C TYR A 75 4.87 -17.86 12.83
N ALA A 76 5.86 -17.53 12.02
CA ALA A 76 5.65 -17.21 10.61
C ALA A 76 6.01 -18.44 9.79
N ASP A 77 5.25 -18.73 8.74
CA ASP A 77 5.51 -19.90 7.89
C ASP A 77 6.81 -19.75 7.11
N PHE A 78 7.03 -18.57 6.54
CA PHE A 78 8.27 -18.24 5.86
C PHE A 78 8.73 -16.80 6.15
N VAL A 79 10.04 -16.60 6.05
CA VAL A 79 10.66 -15.28 5.98
C VAL A 79 11.55 -15.22 4.76
N ILE A 80 11.36 -14.19 3.93
CA ILE A 80 12.31 -13.83 2.87
C ILE A 80 13.40 -12.96 3.50
N ARG A 81 14.66 -13.32 3.27
CA ARG A 81 15.84 -12.55 3.67
C ARG A 81 16.40 -11.79 2.48
N LYS A 82 16.74 -10.52 2.69
CA LYS A 82 17.48 -9.66 1.77
C LYS A 82 18.72 -9.15 2.50
N ASP A 83 19.90 -9.32 1.90
CA ASP A 83 21.18 -8.88 2.48
C ASP A 83 21.40 -9.39 3.93
N GLY A 84 21.03 -10.65 4.19
CA GLY A 84 21.15 -11.28 5.52
C GLY A 84 20.13 -10.82 6.56
N LYS A 85 19.18 -9.94 6.22
CA LYS A 85 18.15 -9.42 7.13
C LYS A 85 16.75 -9.90 6.74
N HIS A 86 15.86 -10.04 7.72
CA HIS A 86 14.45 -10.30 7.44
C HIS A 86 13.84 -9.15 6.64
N PHE A 87 13.20 -9.49 5.52
CA PHE A 87 12.65 -8.52 4.58
C PHE A 87 11.12 -8.61 4.47
N ILE A 88 10.59 -9.81 4.21
CA ILE A 88 9.15 -10.07 4.13
C ILE A 88 8.81 -11.27 5.01
N ILE A 89 7.76 -11.16 5.80
CA ILE A 89 7.14 -12.27 6.50
C ILE A 89 5.98 -12.81 5.66
N ILE A 90 5.89 -14.12 5.50
CA ILE A 90 4.81 -14.76 4.77
C ILE A 90 4.04 -15.67 5.74
N GLU A 91 2.76 -15.37 5.88
CA GLU A 91 1.78 -16.19 6.59
C GLU A 91 0.92 -16.93 5.57
N VAL A 92 0.89 -18.25 5.69
CA VAL A 92 0.20 -19.16 4.79
C VAL A 92 -1.03 -19.73 5.50
N LYS A 93 -2.11 -19.88 4.74
CA LYS A 93 -3.32 -20.62 5.15
C LYS A 93 -3.62 -21.71 4.13
N SER A 94 -4.50 -22.64 4.48
CA SER A 94 -4.97 -23.64 3.51
C SER A 94 -5.65 -22.96 2.32
N VAL A 95 -5.55 -23.55 1.14
CA VAL A 95 -6.09 -23.01 -0.12
C VAL A 95 -7.59 -22.69 -0.09
N SER A 96 -8.36 -23.36 0.78
CA SER A 96 -9.80 -23.14 0.97
C SER A 96 -10.13 -22.04 2.00
N THR A 97 -9.13 -21.52 2.72
CA THR A 97 -9.32 -20.51 3.75
C THR A 97 -9.53 -19.14 3.14
N ASN A 98 -10.64 -18.48 3.52
CA ASN A 98 -10.83 -17.05 3.27
C ASN A 98 -9.91 -16.25 4.19
N LEU A 99 -9.06 -15.41 3.60
CA LEU A 99 -8.10 -14.60 4.32
C LEU A 99 -8.81 -13.45 5.07
N ASN A 100 -8.49 -13.29 6.35
CA ASN A 100 -9.13 -12.31 7.24
C ASN A 100 -8.11 -11.66 8.20
N ASP A 101 -8.56 -10.65 8.92
CA ASP A 101 -7.72 -9.84 9.81
C ASP A 101 -7.14 -10.62 11.00
N LYS A 102 -7.80 -11.70 11.45
CA LYS A 102 -7.26 -12.55 12.52
C LYS A 102 -6.00 -13.27 12.05
N HIS A 103 -6.00 -13.78 10.82
CA HIS A 103 -4.81 -14.39 10.22
C HIS A 103 -3.69 -13.35 10.06
N LEU A 104 -4.04 -12.14 9.62
CA LEU A 104 -3.08 -11.04 9.44
C LEU A 104 -2.44 -10.60 10.76
N TYR A 105 -3.21 -10.55 11.85
CA TYR A 105 -2.72 -10.09 13.14
C TYR A 105 -1.52 -10.89 13.66
N GLN A 106 -1.50 -12.21 13.45
CA GLN A 106 -0.38 -13.08 13.81
C GLN A 106 0.91 -12.65 13.09
N ALA A 107 0.81 -12.47 11.77
CA ALA A 107 1.93 -12.09 10.91
C ALA A 107 2.44 -10.67 11.20
N VAL A 108 1.53 -9.72 11.39
CA VAL A 108 1.86 -8.33 11.76
C VAL A 108 2.51 -8.26 13.13
N SER A 109 2.04 -9.05 14.10
CA SER A 109 2.65 -9.11 15.43
C SER A 109 4.08 -9.64 15.38
N TYR A 110 4.34 -10.67 14.57
CA TYR A 110 5.70 -11.17 14.36
C TYR A 110 6.58 -10.13 13.65
N ALA A 111 6.06 -9.48 12.60
CA ALA A 111 6.76 -8.43 11.87
C ALA A 111 7.14 -7.24 12.74
N ALA A 112 6.22 -6.77 13.58
CA ALA A 112 6.46 -5.71 14.55
C ALA A 112 7.60 -6.05 15.51
N ASN A 113 7.62 -7.28 16.04
CA ASN A 113 8.68 -7.74 16.96
C ASN A 113 10.06 -7.88 16.29
N GLN A 114 10.09 -8.12 14.97
CA GLN A 114 11.33 -8.31 14.20
C GLN A 114 11.78 -7.04 13.46
N GLY A 115 11.03 -5.94 13.54
CA GLY A 115 11.31 -4.72 12.77
C GLY A 115 11.16 -4.92 11.26
N VAL A 116 10.28 -5.83 10.84
CA VAL A 116 10.01 -6.13 9.42
C VAL A 116 8.80 -5.32 8.97
N GLU A 117 8.94 -4.64 7.84
CA GLU A 117 7.93 -3.70 7.34
C GLU A 117 6.91 -4.33 6.39
N TRP A 118 7.20 -5.53 5.90
CA TRP A 118 6.40 -6.18 4.86
C TRP A 118 5.86 -7.54 5.32
N VAL A 119 4.56 -7.71 5.13
CA VAL A 119 3.84 -8.96 5.42
C VAL A 119 3.06 -9.39 4.19
N ILE A 120 3.19 -10.65 3.82
CA ILE A 120 2.31 -11.32 2.87
C ILE A 120 1.40 -12.24 3.65
N LEU A 121 0.09 -12.11 3.45
CA LEU A 121 -0.89 -13.11 3.86
C LEU A 121 -1.40 -13.82 2.59
N THR A 122 -1.32 -15.15 2.56
CA THR A 122 -1.67 -15.92 1.35
C THR A 122 -2.29 -17.28 1.66
N ASN A 123 -3.14 -17.76 0.75
CA ASN A 123 -3.60 -19.15 0.70
C ASN A 123 -3.10 -19.85 -0.59
N GLY A 124 -2.01 -19.34 -1.19
CA GLY A 124 -1.45 -19.80 -2.47
C GLY A 124 -2.21 -19.29 -3.70
N ALA A 125 -3.52 -19.08 -3.60
CA ALA A 125 -4.35 -18.50 -4.66
C ALA A 125 -4.46 -16.98 -4.56
N GLU A 126 -4.67 -16.44 -3.37
CA GLU A 126 -4.73 -15.02 -3.05
C GLU A 126 -3.44 -14.58 -2.36
N TRP A 127 -2.90 -13.45 -2.79
CA TRP A 127 -1.66 -12.86 -2.29
C TRP A 127 -1.93 -11.43 -1.89
N ARG A 128 -1.95 -11.15 -0.57
CA ARG A 128 -2.17 -9.81 -0.03
C ARG A 128 -0.90 -9.29 0.60
N LEU A 129 -0.34 -8.22 0.05
CA LEU A 129 0.82 -7.55 0.60
C LEU A 129 0.38 -6.40 1.51
N TYR A 130 0.90 -6.38 2.73
CA TYR A 130 0.68 -5.35 3.73
C TYR A 130 1.98 -4.65 4.11
N ARG A 131 1.88 -3.34 4.35
CA ARG A 131 2.90 -2.55 5.03
C ARG A 131 2.57 -2.50 6.51
N VAL A 132 3.54 -2.82 7.36
CA VAL A 132 3.47 -2.65 8.81
C VAL A 132 3.91 -1.24 9.18
N LEU A 133 3.11 -0.56 9.99
CA LEU A 133 3.40 0.77 10.52
C LEU A 133 3.71 0.65 12.01
N PHE A 134 4.94 0.99 12.40
CA PHE A 134 5.42 0.90 13.79
C PHE A 134 4.90 2.05 14.67
N ASN A 135 3.61 2.32 14.59
CA ASN A 135 2.89 3.23 15.46
C ASN A 135 2.57 2.55 16.82
N LYS A 136 1.98 3.30 17.75
CA LYS A 136 1.44 2.76 19.00
C LYS A 136 -0.06 3.09 19.06
N PRO A 137 -0.97 2.13 18.82
CA PRO A 137 -0.74 0.70 18.52
C PRO A 137 -0.11 0.46 17.13
N VAL A 138 0.42 -0.74 16.90
CA VAL A 138 0.91 -1.16 15.58
C VAL A 138 -0.25 -1.17 14.60
N GLU A 139 -0.05 -0.53 13.45
CA GLU A 139 -1.03 -0.43 12.37
C GLU A 139 -0.50 -1.16 11.13
N HIS A 140 -1.38 -1.41 10.17
CA HIS A 140 -1.00 -2.01 8.89
C HIS A 140 -1.89 -1.48 7.75
N GLU A 141 -1.36 -1.49 6.54
CA GLU A 141 -2.06 -1.02 5.34
C GLU A 141 -1.95 -2.06 4.22
N LEU A 142 -3.07 -2.38 3.57
CA LEU A 142 -3.06 -3.20 2.36
C LEU A 142 -2.43 -2.42 1.20
N VAL A 143 -1.31 -2.93 0.67
CA VAL A 143 -0.58 -2.32 -0.44
C VAL A 143 -1.07 -2.81 -1.78
N PHE A 144 -1.26 -4.11 -1.95
CA PHE A 144 -2.01 -4.65 -3.09
C PHE A 144 -2.48 -6.07 -2.79
N GLU A 145 -3.40 -6.54 -3.63
CA GLU A 145 -3.89 -7.90 -3.63
C GLU A 145 -3.86 -8.46 -5.05
N VAL A 146 -3.39 -9.70 -5.19
CA VAL A 146 -3.41 -10.45 -6.44
C VAL A 146 -4.04 -11.82 -6.17
N SER A 147 -5.15 -12.09 -6.85
CA SER A 147 -5.71 -13.45 -6.92
C SER A 147 -5.30 -14.12 -8.23
N LEU A 148 -4.73 -15.32 -8.16
CA LEU A 148 -4.40 -16.14 -9.32
C LEU A 148 -5.66 -16.65 -10.04
N LEU A 149 -6.77 -16.78 -9.30
CA LEU A 149 -7.99 -17.43 -9.75
C LEU A 149 -9.09 -16.46 -10.17
N ASP A 150 -9.04 -15.23 -9.69
CA ASP A 150 -9.91 -14.16 -10.15
C ASP A 150 -9.57 -13.79 -11.61
N GLU A 151 -10.55 -13.40 -12.42
CA GLU A 151 -10.35 -12.94 -13.79
C GLU A 151 -10.62 -11.44 -13.97
N THR A 152 -11.05 -10.72 -12.91
CA THR A 152 -11.33 -9.27 -13.03
C THR A 152 -10.07 -8.45 -13.31
N MET A 153 -8.95 -8.82 -12.66
CA MET A 153 -7.65 -8.18 -12.89
C MET A 153 -6.95 -8.80 -14.10
N LYS A 154 -6.45 -7.97 -15.02
CA LYS A 154 -5.76 -8.44 -16.22
C LYS A 154 -4.47 -9.20 -15.84
N PRO A 155 -4.08 -10.25 -16.58
CA PRO A 155 -2.86 -11.01 -16.28
C PRO A 155 -1.59 -10.15 -16.23
N LYS A 156 -1.52 -9.10 -17.05
CA LYS A 156 -0.40 -8.15 -17.07
C LYS A 156 -0.29 -7.39 -15.74
N ASP A 157 -1.40 -6.85 -15.26
CA ASP A 157 -1.45 -6.07 -14.02
C ASP A 157 -1.06 -6.93 -12.81
N LYS A 158 -1.51 -8.21 -12.80
CA LYS A 158 -1.06 -9.19 -11.78
C LYS A 158 0.45 -9.40 -11.80
N ALA A 159 1.02 -9.54 -13.00
CA ALA A 159 2.44 -9.76 -13.16
C ALA A 159 3.26 -8.54 -12.73
N GLU A 160 2.79 -7.33 -13.03
CA GLU A 160 3.43 -6.08 -12.60
C GLU A 160 3.43 -5.95 -11.06
N LEU A 161 2.31 -6.26 -10.39
CA LEU A 161 2.24 -6.23 -8.93
C LEU A 161 3.12 -7.30 -8.28
N MET A 162 3.07 -8.55 -8.78
CA MET A 162 3.88 -9.64 -8.24
C MET A 162 5.37 -9.44 -8.53
N TYR A 163 5.72 -8.78 -9.64
CA TYR A 163 7.10 -8.40 -9.94
C TYR A 163 7.72 -7.51 -8.85
N LEU A 164 6.93 -6.65 -8.19
CA LEU A 164 7.41 -5.84 -7.07
C LEU A 164 7.91 -6.67 -5.88
N LEU A 165 7.61 -7.97 -5.81
CA LEU A 165 8.08 -8.87 -4.76
C LEU A 165 9.39 -9.58 -5.13
N THR A 166 9.90 -9.41 -6.35
CA THR A 166 11.11 -10.09 -6.85
C THR A 166 12.38 -9.44 -6.26
N PRO A 167 13.50 -10.19 -6.14
CA PRO A 167 14.78 -9.58 -5.80
C PRO A 167 15.21 -8.57 -6.89
N ASP A 168 14.74 -8.76 -8.12
CA ASP A 168 14.97 -7.90 -9.27
C ASP A 168 14.47 -6.46 -9.03
N ALA A 169 13.21 -6.33 -8.59
CA ALA A 169 12.60 -5.07 -8.19
C ALA A 169 13.27 -4.46 -6.94
N GLN A 170 13.77 -5.31 -6.04
CA GLN A 170 14.40 -4.87 -4.79
C GLN A 170 15.79 -4.27 -4.98
N ARG A 171 16.45 -4.46 -6.13
CA ARG A 171 17.74 -3.82 -6.42
C ARG A 171 17.66 -2.30 -6.47
N LYS A 172 16.48 -1.74 -6.71
CA LYS A 172 16.21 -0.30 -6.77
C LYS A 172 15.09 0.14 -5.84
N ASP A 173 14.75 -0.71 -4.86
CA ASP A 173 13.66 -0.47 -3.91
C ASP A 173 12.34 -0.05 -4.62
N GLU A 174 12.02 -0.72 -5.73
CA GLU A 174 10.84 -0.40 -6.54
C GLU A 174 9.54 -0.66 -5.77
N LEU A 175 9.54 -1.64 -4.86
CA LEU A 175 8.41 -1.90 -3.95
C LEU A 175 8.16 -0.70 -3.01
N GLU A 176 9.22 -0.18 -2.41
CA GLU A 176 9.13 0.98 -1.52
C GLU A 176 8.68 2.22 -2.30
N THR A 177 9.25 2.44 -3.49
CA THR A 177 8.86 3.53 -4.40
C THR A 177 7.38 3.44 -4.79
N PHE A 178 6.91 2.23 -5.12
CA PHE A 178 5.50 1.97 -5.41
C PHE A 178 4.61 2.33 -4.23
N TYR A 179 4.96 1.88 -3.02
CA TYR A 179 4.19 2.18 -1.81
C TYR A 179 4.16 3.66 -1.47
N GLN A 180 5.29 4.36 -1.55
CA GLN A 180 5.34 5.81 -1.30
C GLN A 180 4.48 6.57 -2.32
N ARG A 181 4.52 6.17 -3.60
CA ARG A 181 3.63 6.73 -4.63
C ARG A 181 2.17 6.46 -4.32
N LYS A 182 1.81 5.22 -3.94
CA LYS A 182 0.44 4.86 -3.56
C LYS A 182 -0.06 5.73 -2.40
N ARG A 183 0.74 5.92 -1.35
CA ARG A 183 0.41 6.78 -0.21
C ARG A 183 0.30 8.25 -0.59
N ALA A 184 1.21 8.76 -1.42
CA ALA A 184 1.18 10.14 -1.87
C ALA A 184 -0.10 10.46 -2.66
N LEU A 185 -0.58 9.50 -3.46
CA LEU A 185 -1.77 9.62 -4.30
C LEU A 185 -3.06 9.15 -3.63
N ALA A 186 -3.00 8.68 -2.38
CA ALA A 186 -4.18 8.27 -1.64
C ALA A 186 -5.16 9.45 -1.47
N GLY A 187 -6.45 9.19 -1.65
CA GLY A 187 -7.49 10.23 -1.58
C GLY A 187 -7.45 11.05 -0.29
N SER A 188 -7.20 10.41 0.85
CA SER A 188 -7.04 11.08 2.14
C SER A 188 -5.81 11.97 2.24
N ASN A 189 -4.71 11.60 1.59
CA ASN A 189 -3.53 12.45 1.53
C ASN A 189 -3.75 13.67 0.64
N ILE A 190 -4.42 13.50 -0.52
CA ILE A 190 -4.79 14.61 -1.40
C ILE A 190 -5.79 15.54 -0.70
N ALA A 191 -6.84 15.00 -0.08
CA ALA A 191 -7.82 15.76 0.68
C ALA A 191 -7.16 16.60 1.80
N LYS A 192 -6.24 16.00 2.56
CA LYS A 192 -5.43 16.71 3.55
C LYS A 192 -4.62 17.86 2.93
N LEU A 193 -4.01 17.65 1.75
CA LEU A 193 -3.22 18.68 1.06
C LEU A 193 -4.09 19.82 0.51
N LEU A 194 -5.34 19.55 0.14
CA LEU A 194 -6.29 20.62 -0.24
C LEU A 194 -6.56 21.59 0.93
N LEU A 195 -6.44 21.12 2.17
CA LEU A 195 -6.55 21.92 3.39
C LEU A 195 -5.21 22.55 3.83
N SER A 196 -4.19 22.57 2.97
CA SER A 196 -2.96 23.30 3.24
C SER A 196 -3.16 24.79 3.07
N GLU A 197 -2.43 25.60 3.85
CA GLU A 197 -2.54 27.05 3.81
C GLU A 197 -2.25 27.63 2.42
N SER A 198 -1.29 27.06 1.69
CA SER A 198 -0.95 27.48 0.33
C SER A 198 -2.10 27.27 -0.66
N VAL A 199 -2.77 26.11 -0.60
CA VAL A 199 -3.92 25.80 -1.46
C VAL A 199 -5.12 26.66 -1.08
N LEU A 200 -5.45 26.76 0.21
CA LEU A 200 -6.57 27.59 0.67
C LEU A 200 -6.35 29.07 0.35
N THR A 201 -5.12 29.57 0.48
CA THR A 201 -4.77 30.97 0.13
C THR A 201 -4.93 31.22 -1.36
N ARG A 202 -4.51 30.27 -2.19
CA ARG A 202 -4.70 30.36 -3.64
C ARG A 202 -6.18 30.35 -3.99
N LEU A 203 -6.95 29.41 -3.44
CA LEU A 203 -8.39 29.32 -3.67
C LEU A 203 -9.13 30.61 -3.26
N ARG A 204 -8.78 31.19 -2.11
CA ARG A 204 -9.29 32.49 -1.67
C ARG A 204 -9.00 33.62 -2.67
N ALA A 205 -7.81 33.64 -3.25
CA ALA A 205 -7.44 34.66 -4.24
C ALA A 205 -8.27 34.52 -5.52
N GLU A 206 -8.50 33.29 -5.99
CA GLU A 206 -9.37 33.03 -7.15
C GLU A 206 -10.82 33.45 -6.87
N ILE A 207 -11.39 33.11 -5.70
CA ILE A 207 -12.76 33.53 -5.30
C ILE A 207 -12.90 35.04 -5.27
N LYS A 208 -11.87 35.75 -4.76
CA LYS A 208 -11.87 37.21 -4.73
C LYS A 208 -11.79 37.81 -6.13
N ALA A 209 -10.99 37.22 -7.02
CA ALA A 209 -10.88 37.68 -8.40
C ALA A 209 -12.19 37.49 -9.18
N ASP A 210 -12.87 36.37 -8.95
CA ASP A 210 -14.11 36.01 -9.63
C ASP A 210 -15.35 36.77 -9.11
N SER A 211 -15.50 36.87 -7.77
CA SER A 211 -16.73 37.39 -7.14
C SER A 211 -16.55 38.66 -6.33
N GLY A 212 -15.31 39.14 -6.14
CA GLY A 212 -14.97 40.24 -5.23
C GLY A 212 -15.00 39.89 -3.74
N ASN A 213 -15.53 38.72 -3.36
CA ASN A 213 -15.71 38.34 -1.96
C ASN A 213 -14.40 37.91 -1.30
N ARG A 214 -14.26 38.23 -0.02
CA ARG A 214 -13.17 37.75 0.84
C ARG A 214 -13.70 36.68 1.77
N VAL A 215 -13.09 35.51 1.75
CA VAL A 215 -13.47 34.36 2.59
C VAL A 215 -12.30 34.01 3.53
N ALA A 216 -12.61 33.60 4.76
CA ALA A 216 -11.60 33.16 5.71
C ALA A 216 -11.08 31.75 5.35
N LEU A 217 -9.82 31.43 5.69
CA LEU A 217 -9.24 30.13 5.31
C LEU A 217 -9.89 28.95 6.06
N ASP A 218 -10.30 29.16 7.32
CA ASP A 218 -11.03 28.18 8.12
C ASP A 218 -12.43 27.91 7.57
N GLU A 219 -13.12 28.95 7.11
CA GLU A 219 -14.40 28.83 6.42
C GLU A 219 -14.26 28.06 5.10
N LEU A 220 -13.27 28.39 4.26
CA LEU A 220 -13.00 27.64 3.03
C LEU A 220 -12.63 26.19 3.32
N GLY A 221 -11.81 25.94 4.35
CA GLY A 221 -11.46 24.59 4.77
C GLY A 221 -12.68 23.78 5.19
N GLN A 222 -13.61 24.39 5.92
CA GLN A 222 -14.86 23.76 6.33
C GLN A 222 -15.76 23.44 5.12
N ILE A 223 -15.94 24.39 4.20
CA ILE A 223 -16.72 24.18 2.96
C ILE A 223 -16.11 23.05 2.12
N LEU A 224 -14.78 22.99 2.00
CA LEU A 224 -14.12 21.90 1.29
C LEU A 224 -14.45 20.54 1.90
N VAL A 225 -14.43 20.41 3.23
CA VAL A 225 -14.75 19.16 3.91
C VAL A 225 -16.24 18.82 3.79
N ASP A 226 -17.12 19.78 4.03
CA ASP A 226 -18.57 19.52 4.12
C ASP A 226 -19.23 19.34 2.74
N CYS A 227 -18.71 20.01 1.70
CA CYS A 227 -19.40 20.11 0.41
C CYS A 227 -18.62 19.52 -0.78
N VAL A 228 -17.30 19.34 -0.68
CA VAL A 228 -16.46 18.98 -1.85
C VAL A 228 -15.73 17.65 -1.68
N ILE A 229 -15.11 17.44 -0.53
CA ILE A 229 -14.31 16.24 -0.25
C ILE A 229 -15.27 15.11 0.10
N ARG A 230 -15.26 14.06 -0.72
CA ARG A 230 -16.11 12.88 -0.51
C ARG A 230 -15.80 12.19 0.83
N PRO A 231 -16.82 11.68 1.56
CA PRO A 231 -16.63 11.09 2.89
C PRO A 231 -15.53 10.01 2.98
N GLU A 232 -15.37 9.18 1.96
CA GLU A 232 -14.34 8.12 1.92
C GLU A 232 -12.91 8.64 1.79
N ALA A 233 -12.72 9.89 1.35
CA ALA A 233 -11.43 10.56 1.35
C ALA A 233 -11.21 11.37 2.65
N GLN A 234 -12.21 11.47 3.50
CA GLN A 234 -12.09 12.08 4.83
C GLN A 234 -11.48 11.07 5.81
N GLY A 235 -11.06 11.55 6.97
CA GLY A 235 -10.47 10.74 8.03
C GLY A 235 -9.46 11.52 8.85
N ASP A 236 -8.78 10.80 9.75
CA ASP A 236 -7.83 11.33 10.71
C ASP A 236 -6.87 12.43 10.18
N PRO A 237 -6.21 12.25 9.00
CA PRO A 237 -5.33 13.28 8.46
C PRO A 237 -6.07 14.57 8.08
N VAL A 238 -7.27 14.45 7.51
CA VAL A 238 -8.12 15.58 7.10
C VAL A 238 -8.61 16.32 8.34
N ASP A 239 -9.14 15.61 9.34
CA ASP A 239 -9.63 16.19 10.59
C ASP A 239 -8.55 16.92 11.36
N LYS A 240 -7.36 16.32 11.47
CA LYS A 240 -6.21 16.95 12.12
C LYS A 240 -5.78 18.21 11.38
N GLN A 241 -5.80 18.20 10.05
CA GLN A 241 -5.44 19.36 9.25
C GLN A 241 -6.49 20.47 9.33
N LEU A 242 -7.79 20.15 9.25
CA LEU A 242 -8.87 21.11 9.44
C LEU A 242 -8.78 21.78 10.82
N LYS A 243 -8.57 21.01 11.88
CA LYS A 243 -8.35 21.54 13.25
C LYS A 243 -7.15 22.47 13.32
N ARG A 244 -6.07 22.21 12.57
CA ARG A 244 -4.91 23.12 12.49
C ARG A 244 -5.27 24.43 11.82
N VAL A 245 -5.99 24.39 10.69
CA VAL A 245 -6.48 25.60 10.00
C VAL A 245 -7.38 26.44 10.92
N GLN A 246 -8.33 25.81 11.59
CA GLN A 246 -9.24 26.47 12.54
C GLN A 246 -8.49 27.09 13.74
N LYS A 247 -7.47 26.41 14.27
CA LYS A 247 -6.62 26.95 15.34
C LYS A 247 -5.81 28.16 14.88
N ALA A 248 -5.21 28.10 13.68
CA ALA A 248 -4.48 29.23 13.11
C ALA A 248 -5.38 30.45 12.92
N ALA A 249 -6.63 30.26 12.47
CA ALA A 249 -7.61 31.34 12.32
C ALA A 249 -8.01 31.98 13.66
N LYS A 250 -8.08 31.21 14.75
CA LYS A 250 -8.35 31.73 16.11
C LYS A 250 -7.17 32.50 16.70
N ALA A 251 -5.94 32.17 16.34
CA ALA A 251 -4.74 32.84 16.81
C ALA A 251 -4.44 34.15 16.05
N ALA A 252 -4.96 34.30 14.84
CA ALA A 252 -4.83 35.52 14.06
C ALA A 252 -5.77 36.63 14.59
N PRO A 253 -5.31 37.88 14.74
CA PRO A 253 -6.19 38.99 15.10
C PRO A 253 -7.24 39.18 13.99
N ARG A 254 -8.49 38.81 14.29
CA ARG A 254 -9.62 39.07 13.39
C ARG A 254 -9.85 40.59 13.34
N LYS A 255 -9.48 41.24 12.24
CA LYS A 255 -10.10 42.52 11.89
C LYS A 255 -11.58 42.23 11.65
N GLN A 256 -12.47 42.82 12.46
CA GLN A 256 -13.91 42.74 12.23
C GLN A 256 -14.18 43.16 10.79
N ALA A 257 -14.71 42.24 9.99
CA ALA A 257 -15.39 42.61 8.77
C ALA A 257 -16.65 43.38 9.18
N ALA A 258 -16.80 44.61 8.68
CA ALA A 258 -18.02 45.38 8.85
C ALA A 258 -19.20 44.49 8.44
N ALA A 259 -20.14 44.31 9.37
CA ALA A 259 -21.36 43.56 9.11
C ALA A 259 -22.04 44.14 7.86
N CYS A 260 -22.26 43.29 6.86
CA CYS A 260 -23.14 43.66 5.77
C CYS A 260 -24.54 43.83 6.39
N ALA A 261 -25.07 45.06 6.31
CA ALA A 261 -26.39 45.39 6.85
C ALA A 261 -27.47 44.54 6.13
N PRO A 262 -28.54 44.13 6.83
CA PRO A 262 -29.69 43.52 6.18
C PRO A 262 -30.29 44.55 5.22
N VAL A 263 -30.48 44.15 3.96
CA VAL A 263 -31.26 44.95 2.99
C VAL A 263 -32.70 44.91 3.48
N GLY A 264 -33.17 46.06 3.99
CA GLY A 264 -34.56 46.26 4.42
C GLY A 264 -35.46 46.70 3.28
N GLU A 265 -36.69 46.19 3.37
CA GLU A 265 -37.94 46.45 2.61
C GLU A 265 -37.99 46.11 1.11
#